data_AF-A0A945E0I4-F1
#
_entry.id   AF-A0A945E0I4-F1
#
_cell.length_a   1.000
_cell.length_b   1.000
_cell.length_c   1.000
_cell.angle_alpha   90.00
_cell.angle_beta   90.00
_cell.angle_gamma   90.00
#
_symmetry.space_group_name_H-M   'P 1'
#
loop_
_entity.id
_entity.type
_entity.pdbx_description
1 polymer ?
#
loop_
_entity_poly.entity_id
_entity_poly.type
_entity_poly.pdbx_seq_one_letter_code
_entity_poly.pdbx_strand_id
1 'polypeptide(L)'
;FKLVEGSGISRKNRLTPEAIWQLLKAFAPYQYLLHEDNGVLLKTGTLRGVYTMAGYLPGTQPLYFVILLNQSQNYRNKILQILLSTDFSAGKF
;
A
#
# COMPACT_ATOMS: atom_id res chain seq x y z
N PHE A 1 -10.65 1.99 -12.45
CA PHE A 1 -9.64 0.91 -12.43
C PHE A 1 -10.07 -0.21 -13.38
N LYS A 2 -9.18 -1.16 -13.70
CA LYS A 2 -9.49 -2.41 -14.42
C LYS A 2 -8.95 -3.58 -13.63
N LEU A 3 -9.82 -4.51 -13.27
CA LEU A 3 -9.45 -5.75 -12.58
C LEU A 3 -9.87 -6.93 -13.46
N VAL A 4 -8.91 -7.72 -13.89
CA VAL A 4 -9.14 -8.93 -14.70
C VAL A 4 -9.25 -10.16 -13.79
N GLU A 5 -8.54 -10.16 -12.66
CA GLU A 5 -8.54 -11.24 -11.67
C GLU A 5 -8.02 -10.74 -10.31
N GLY A 6 -8.29 -11.48 -9.22
CA GLY A 6 -8.04 -11.04 -7.84
C GLY A 6 -6.70 -11.42 -7.20
N SER A 7 -5.93 -12.34 -7.78
CA SER A 7 -4.60 -12.72 -7.28
C SER A 7 -3.53 -11.65 -7.57
N GLY A 8 -3.76 -10.81 -8.59
CA GLY A 8 -2.84 -9.73 -8.98
C GLY A 8 -1.74 -10.16 -9.96
N ILE A 9 -1.78 -11.40 -10.48
CA ILE A 9 -0.82 -11.93 -11.46
C ILE A 9 -1.00 -11.30 -12.84
N SER A 10 -2.23 -10.98 -13.22
CA SER A 10 -2.55 -10.48 -14.56
C SER A 10 -1.94 -9.10 -14.79
N ARG A 11 -1.03 -9.02 -15.78
CA ARG A 11 -0.49 -7.75 -16.28
C ARG A 11 -1.53 -6.88 -16.97
N LYS A 12 -2.79 -7.31 -17.08
CA LYS A 12 -3.92 -6.50 -17.57
C LYS A 12 -4.66 -5.77 -16.45
N ASN A 13 -4.36 -6.05 -15.18
CA ASN A 13 -4.84 -5.27 -14.05
C ASN A 13 -4.28 -3.83 -14.12
N ARG A 14 -5.13 -2.83 -13.86
CA ARG A 14 -4.79 -1.40 -13.80
C ARG A 14 -5.51 -0.78 -12.61
N LEU A 15 -4.77 -0.58 -11.52
CA LEU A 15 -5.25 0.07 -10.31
C LEU A 15 -4.52 1.40 -10.16
N THR A 16 -5.23 2.42 -9.68
CA THR A 16 -4.63 3.69 -9.26
C THR A 16 -4.44 3.67 -7.75
N PRO A 17 -3.56 4.52 -7.18
CA PRO A 17 -3.41 4.65 -5.74
C PRO A 17 -4.75 4.94 -5.04
N GLU A 18 -5.58 5.80 -5.62
CA GLU A 18 -6.89 6.20 -5.06
C GLU A 18 -7.86 5.01 -5.00
N ALA A 19 -7.85 4.14 -6.00
CA ALA A 19 -8.70 2.95 -6.01
C ALA A 19 -8.32 1.97 -4.88
N ILE A 20 -7.01 1.80 -4.63
CA ILE A 20 -6.53 0.96 -3.53
C ILE A 20 -6.79 1.62 -2.19
N TRP A 21 -6.66 2.95 -2.09
CA TRP A 21 -7.00 3.69 -0.88
C TRP A 21 -8.47 3.53 -0.51
N GLN A 22 -9.39 3.65 -1.47
CA GLN A 22 -10.82 3.39 -1.24
C GLN A 22 -11.07 1.94 -0.77
N LEU A 23 -10.36 0.97 -1.35
CA LEU A 23 -10.41 -0.42 -0.90
C LEU A 23 -9.93 -0.56 0.54
N LEU A 24 -8.79 0.04 0.92
CA LEU A 24 -8.29 0.00 2.29
C LEU A 24 -9.28 0.64 3.28
N LYS A 25 -9.90 1.77 2.90
CA LYS A 25 -10.94 2.39 3.73
C LYS A 25 -12.11 1.44 3.99
N ALA A 26 -12.58 0.73 2.97
CA ALA A 26 -13.62 -0.29 3.13
C ALA A 26 -13.12 -1.53 3.90
N PHE A 27 -11.83 -1.85 3.79
CA PHE A 27 -11.19 -3.00 4.43
C PHE A 27 -10.79 -2.74 5.89
N ALA A 28 -10.90 -1.51 6.39
CA ALA A 28 -10.46 -1.13 7.74
C ALA A 28 -11.00 -2.03 8.88
N PRO A 29 -12.26 -2.51 8.87
CA PRO A 29 -12.75 -3.46 9.88
C PRO A 29 -12.02 -4.80 9.87
N TYR A 30 -11.36 -5.15 8.77
CA TYR A 30 -10.65 -6.41 8.53
C TYR A 30 -9.13 -6.24 8.49
N GLN A 31 -8.60 -5.08 8.89
CA GLN A 31 -7.16 -4.77 8.80
C GLN A 31 -6.26 -5.78 9.54
N TYR A 32 -6.79 -6.45 10.57
CA TYR A 32 -6.11 -7.51 11.31
C TYR A 32 -5.78 -8.75 10.46
N LEU A 33 -6.36 -8.88 9.26
CA LEU A 33 -6.02 -9.92 8.30
C LEU A 33 -4.75 -9.63 7.51
N LEU A 34 -4.23 -8.40 7.57
CA LEU A 34 -2.94 -8.06 6.95
C LEU A 34 -1.78 -8.59 7.78
N HIS A 35 -0.65 -8.80 7.11
CA HIS A 35 0.60 -9.09 7.78
C HIS A 35 1.08 -7.84 8.51
N GLU A 36 1.48 -8.00 9.77
CA GLU A 36 2.16 -6.97 10.53
C GLU A 36 3.68 -7.08 10.34
N ASP A 37 4.30 -5.98 9.95
CA ASP A 37 5.75 -5.84 9.84
C ASP A 37 6.17 -4.56 10.58
N ASN A 38 6.85 -4.71 11.71
CA ASN A 38 7.33 -3.60 12.56
C ASN A 38 6.24 -2.56 12.90
N GLY A 39 5.05 -3.01 13.29
CA GLY A 39 3.91 -2.15 13.63
C GLY A 39 3.16 -1.57 12.42
N VAL A 40 3.52 -1.98 11.19
CA VAL A 40 2.83 -1.61 9.96
C VAL A 40 1.98 -2.78 9.47
N LEU A 41 0.68 -2.59 9.33
CA LEU A 41 -0.23 -3.58 8.73
C LEU A 41 -0.23 -3.40 7.22
N LEU A 42 0.28 -4.38 6.46
CA LEU A 42 0.46 -4.21 5.02
C LEU A 42 0.27 -5.47 4.19
N LYS A 43 0.02 -5.25 2.90
CA LYS A 43 0.14 -6.27 1.86
C LYS A 43 1.21 -5.86 0.85
N THR A 44 2.08 -6.81 0.52
CA THR A 44 3.01 -6.67 -0.61
C THR A 44 2.46 -7.33 -1.87
N GLY A 45 2.84 -6.78 -3.02
CA GLY A 45 2.65 -7.41 -4.33
C GLY A 45 3.91 -7.25 -5.17
N THR A 46 4.37 -8.33 -5.80
CA THR A 46 5.62 -8.32 -6.58
C THR A 46 5.41 -9.09 -7.87
N LEU A 47 5.73 -8.46 -9.00
CA LEU A 47 5.94 -9.10 -10.28
C LEU A 47 7.27 -8.59 -10.86
N ARG A 48 7.79 -9.24 -11.91
CA ARG A 48 8.97 -8.71 -12.61
C ARG A 48 8.69 -7.29 -13.12
N GLY A 49 9.45 -6.32 -12.60
CA GLY A 49 9.35 -4.90 -12.91
C GLY A 49 8.21 -4.15 -12.21
N VAL A 50 7.54 -4.77 -11.22
CA VAL A 50 6.41 -4.18 -10.49
C VAL A 50 6.55 -4.49 -9.00
N TYR A 51 6.63 -3.45 -8.19
CA TYR A 51 6.79 -3.55 -6.75
C TYR A 51 5.73 -2.68 -6.08
N THR A 52 4.83 -3.34 -5.35
CA THR A 52 3.70 -2.68 -4.70
C THR A 52 3.67 -3.00 -3.21
N MET A 53 3.12 -2.06 -2.45
CA MET A 53 2.85 -2.19 -1.03
C MET A 53 1.71 -1.26 -0.65
N ALA A 54 0.75 -1.73 0.13
CA ALA A 54 -0.36 -0.91 0.59
C ALA A 54 -0.82 -1.38 1.96
N GLY A 55 -1.29 -0.46 2.80
CA GLY A 55 -1.62 -0.79 4.17
C GLY A 55 -1.90 0.44 5.04
N TYR A 56 -1.72 0.24 6.34
CA TYR A 56 -1.96 1.21 7.39
C TYR A 56 -0.66 1.49 8.16
N LEU A 57 -0.30 2.77 8.29
CA LEU A 57 0.80 3.20 9.14
C LEU A 57 0.37 3.18 10.62
N PRO A 58 1.31 2.97 11.55
CA PRO A 58 1.03 2.99 12.99
C PRO A 58 0.52 4.36 13.44
N GLY A 59 -0.40 4.38 14.40
CA GLY A 59 -0.94 5.62 14.98
C GLY A 59 -2.30 5.41 15.66
N THR A 60 -2.78 6.44 16.36
CA THR A 60 -4.11 6.43 17.00
C THR A 60 -5.26 6.49 15.98
N GLN A 61 -4.99 7.08 14.81
CA GLN A 61 -5.85 7.02 13.64
C GLN A 61 -5.06 6.37 12.50
N PRO A 62 -5.58 5.32 11.85
CA PRO A 62 -4.85 4.64 10.80
C PRO A 62 -4.67 5.56 9.58
N LEU A 63 -3.43 5.94 9.29
CA LEU A 63 -3.06 6.60 8.04
C LEU A 63 -2.87 5.53 6.97
N TYR A 64 -3.52 5.70 5.83
CA TYR A 64 -3.43 4.78 4.71
C TYR A 64 -2.23 5.12 3.85
N PHE A 65 -1.52 4.11 3.36
CA PHE A 65 -0.48 4.33 2.36
C PHE A 65 -0.63 3.38 1.18
N VAL A 66 -0.24 3.85 0.00
CA VAL A 66 -0.23 3.08 -1.23
C VAL A 66 1.03 3.41 -2.03
N ILE A 67 1.85 2.40 -2.29
CA ILE A 67 3.09 2.48 -3.06
C ILE A 67 2.93 1.58 -4.29
N LEU A 68 2.92 2.16 -5.48
CA LEU A 68 2.82 1.45 -6.76
C LEU A 68 4.01 1.81 -7.66
N LEU A 69 4.97 0.91 -7.81
CA LEU A 69 6.21 1.17 -8.55
C LEU A 69 6.34 0.25 -9.75
N ASN A 70 6.27 0.80 -10.95
CA ASN A 70 6.55 0.09 -12.20
C ASN A 70 7.97 0.42 -12.68
N GLN A 71 8.97 -0.28 -12.14
CA GLN A 71 10.39 0.01 -12.35
C GLN A 71 11.23 -1.26 -12.22
N SER A 72 12.46 -1.23 -12.74
CA SER A 72 13.37 -2.38 -12.71
C SER A 72 13.93 -2.71 -11.33
N GLN A 73 14.23 -1.69 -10.51
CA GLN A 73 14.78 -1.87 -9.17
C GLN A 73 13.71 -1.69 -8.07
N ASN A 74 13.77 -2.50 -7.01
CA ASN A 74 12.82 -2.43 -5.92
C ASN A 74 13.21 -1.35 -4.89
N TYR A 75 12.45 -0.26 -4.83
CA TYR A 75 12.61 0.80 -3.82
C TYR A 75 11.45 0.89 -2.81
N ARG A 76 10.49 -0.04 -2.82
CA ARG A 76 9.26 0.11 -2.00
C ARG A 76 9.54 0.23 -0.50
N ASN A 77 10.53 -0.52 0.01
CA ASN A 77 10.89 -0.47 1.42
C ASN A 77 11.54 0.87 1.76
N LYS A 78 12.36 1.45 0.87
CA LYS A 78 12.95 2.78 1.10
C LYS A 78 11.87 3.84 1.19
N ILE A 79 10.86 3.78 0.30
CA ILE A 79 9.72 4.71 0.34
C ILE A 79 8.91 4.52 1.62
N LEU A 80 8.63 3.27 2.03
CA LEU A 80 7.95 3.01 3.31
C LEU A 80 8.72 3.62 4.48
N GLN A 81 10.05 3.47 4.53
CA GLN A 81 10.87 4.06 5.60
C GLN A 81 10.79 5.60 5.61
N ILE A 82 10.78 6.23 4.43
CA ILE A 82 10.57 7.69 4.33
C ILE A 82 9.21 8.08 4.92
N LEU A 83 8.14 7.36 4.54
CA LEU A 83 6.80 7.61 5.10
C LEU A 83 6.78 7.44 6.62
N LEU A 84 7.38 6.38 7.17
CA LEU A 84 7.44 6.14 8.62
C LEU A 84 8.24 7.21 9.37
N SER A 85 9.25 7.80 8.73
CA SER A 85 10.01 8.92 9.30
C SER A 85 9.36 10.29 9.12
N THR A 86 8.25 10.38 8.38
CA THR A 86 7.58 11.65 8.08
C THR A 86 6.57 11.96 9.18
N ASP A 87 6.67 13.16 9.76
CA ASP A 87 5.63 13.67 10.66
C ASP A 87 4.44 14.20 9.86
N PHE A 88 3.36 13.40 9.82
CA PHE A 88 2.12 13.78 9.16
C PHE A 88 1.23 14.71 10.00
N SER A 89 1.56 14.99 11.26
CA SER A 89 0.76 15.85 12.13
C SER A 89 0.86 17.34 11.75
N ALA A 90 1.92 17.73 11.03
CA ALA A 90 2.16 19.11 10.61
C ALA A 90 1.42 19.51 9.31
N GLY A 91 0.80 18.57 8.60
CA GLY A 91 0.13 18.82 7.33
C GLY A 91 -1.39 19.00 7.47
N LYS A 92 -1.94 20.07 6.88
CA LYS A 92 -3.37 20.11 6.52
C LYS A 92 -3.54 19.32 5.23
N PHE A 93 -3.95 18.05 5.35
CA PHE A 93 -4.35 17.21 4.22
C PHE A 93 -5.87 17.16 4.09
#